data_AF-A0ABD5TGT3-F1
#
_entry.id   AF-A0ABD5TGT3-F1
#
_cell.length_a   1.000
_cell.length_b   1.000
_cell.length_c   1.000
_cell.angle_alpha   90.00
_cell.angle_beta   90.00
_cell.angle_gamma   90.00
#
_symmetry.space_group_name_H-M   'P 1'
#
loop_
_entity.id
_entity.type
_entity.pdbx_description
1 polymer ?
#
loop_
_entity_poly.entity_id
_entity_poly.type
_entity_poly.pdbx_seq_one_letter_code
_entity_poly.pdbx_strand_id
1 'polypeptide(L)'
;MQYQQLGDSDVEVSEVGFGAWVVGTDWWGDRSEDDALEMIDHALERGITYFDTGDVYGHGRSEELLGRALAERRDEVTIATKVGYDFYNNPQAGHGELPKEMAPEYLREAVEKSLERLGVDAIDVLQLHNANVEEITPDVLELLDELEEEGVIRARGLALGPSIGWLAEGDFAIEREFDSVQLVWNVLEQEVGDHFLETIEGTGSSTSLIPRVPHSSGILNEQVTPETELDAGDHRGFRPDEWYETGWEKLETLRFLERDGERTMAQAAIAWLLSHEPVASVTPTFRTAEDIDEWAAASDVPKLTDEEMERVADLYERDFDIDRDDGMDALRSSVGGEDIEAAGLDKLAAD
;
A
#
# COMPACT_ATOMS: atom_id res chain seq x y z
N MET A 1 18.51 -7.06 1.34
CA MET A 1 17.17 -7.16 0.78
C MET A 1 16.83 -8.62 0.68
N GLN A 2 15.70 -9.02 1.25
CA GLN A 2 15.06 -10.33 1.05
C GLN A 2 13.88 -10.19 0.09
N TYR A 3 13.40 -11.35 -0.38
CA TYR A 3 12.34 -11.45 -1.38
C TYR A 3 11.32 -12.48 -0.92
N GLN A 4 10.05 -12.24 -1.24
CA GLN A 4 8.91 -13.08 -0.86
C GLN A 4 8.09 -13.42 -2.10
N GLN A 5 7.49 -14.60 -2.10
CA GLN A 5 6.49 -14.98 -3.10
C GLN A 5 5.17 -14.29 -2.77
N LEU A 6 4.45 -13.83 -3.79
CA LEU A 6 3.16 -13.17 -3.63
C LEU A 6 2.02 -14.20 -3.72
N GLY A 7 1.43 -14.51 -2.57
CA GLY A 7 0.44 -15.57 -2.45
C GLY A 7 0.94 -16.91 -2.98
N ASP A 8 0.10 -17.61 -3.73
CA ASP A 8 0.49 -18.84 -4.45
C ASP A 8 0.93 -18.59 -5.90
N SER A 9 0.97 -17.33 -6.35
CA SER A 9 1.43 -16.96 -7.70
C SER A 9 2.92 -17.26 -7.91
N ASP A 10 3.41 -17.20 -9.15
CA ASP A 10 4.84 -17.31 -9.45
C ASP A 10 5.60 -15.97 -9.34
N VAL A 11 4.95 -14.92 -8.80
CA VAL A 11 5.50 -13.57 -8.68
C VAL A 11 6.32 -13.44 -7.38
N GLU A 12 7.55 -12.95 -7.52
CA GLU A 12 8.42 -12.61 -6.39
C GLU A 12 8.49 -11.09 -6.20
N VAL A 13 8.44 -10.61 -4.97
CA VAL A 13 8.52 -9.19 -4.58
C VAL A 13 9.65 -8.98 -3.56
N SER A 14 10.32 -7.82 -3.60
CA SER A 14 11.24 -7.42 -2.53
C SER A 14 10.45 -7.02 -1.27
N GLU A 15 10.95 -7.38 -0.08
CA GLU A 15 10.25 -7.08 1.20
C GLU A 15 9.99 -5.58 1.39
N VAL A 16 10.84 -4.72 0.82
CA VAL A 16 10.55 -3.28 0.68
C VAL A 16 10.33 -2.97 -0.78
N GLY A 17 9.15 -2.45 -1.11
CA GLY A 17 8.76 -2.03 -2.45
C GLY A 17 8.86 -0.52 -2.65
N PHE A 18 8.76 -0.08 -3.91
CA PHE A 18 8.74 1.32 -4.29
C PHE A 18 7.33 1.77 -4.67
N GLY A 19 6.69 2.60 -3.83
CA GLY A 19 5.43 3.25 -4.18
C GLY A 19 5.65 4.42 -5.14
N ALA A 20 5.27 4.26 -6.41
CA ALA A 20 5.56 5.20 -7.50
C ALA A 20 4.61 6.42 -7.58
N TRP A 21 3.67 6.55 -6.64
CA TRP A 21 2.77 7.70 -6.61
C TRP A 21 3.52 9.05 -6.55
N VAL A 22 4.68 9.08 -5.87
CA VAL A 22 5.56 10.26 -5.74
C VAL A 22 6.28 10.66 -7.02
N VAL A 23 6.43 9.75 -7.98
CA VAL A 23 7.04 10.06 -9.29
C VAL A 23 5.99 10.44 -10.33
N GLY A 24 4.75 9.95 -10.17
CA GLY A 24 3.64 10.28 -11.06
C GLY A 24 2.96 11.62 -10.77
N THR A 25 2.99 12.10 -9.53
CA THR A 25 2.19 13.26 -9.09
C THR A 25 3.03 14.34 -8.44
N ASP A 26 2.61 15.60 -8.62
CA ASP A 26 3.30 16.76 -8.04
C ASP A 26 2.80 17.09 -6.61
N TRP A 27 2.14 16.14 -5.93
CA TRP A 27 1.48 16.36 -4.62
C TRP A 27 2.47 16.54 -3.46
N TRP A 28 3.74 16.17 -3.65
CA TRP A 28 4.85 16.40 -2.71
C TRP A 28 5.86 17.43 -3.22
N GLY A 29 5.44 18.30 -4.15
CA GLY A 29 6.26 19.31 -4.80
C GLY A 29 6.62 18.94 -6.25
N ASP A 30 7.12 19.91 -7.00
CA ASP A 30 7.58 19.71 -8.38
C ASP A 30 8.83 18.80 -8.37
N ARG A 31 8.71 17.63 -8.99
CA ARG A 31 9.85 16.76 -9.29
C ARG A 31 10.11 16.76 -10.78
N SER A 32 11.36 16.96 -11.18
CA SER A 32 11.70 16.84 -12.60
C SER A 32 11.62 15.38 -13.04
N GLU A 33 11.45 15.18 -14.35
CA GLU A 33 11.48 13.84 -14.93
C GLU A 33 12.82 13.13 -14.66
N ASP A 34 13.94 13.84 -14.76
CA ASP A 34 15.28 13.29 -14.50
C ASP A 34 15.40 12.83 -13.04
N ASP A 35 14.93 13.62 -12.07
CA ASP A 35 14.94 13.24 -10.65
C ASP A 35 14.08 11.98 -10.40
N ALA A 36 12.95 11.84 -11.09
CA ALA A 36 12.10 10.65 -10.97
C ALA A 36 12.79 9.40 -11.52
N LEU A 37 13.46 9.51 -12.67
CA LEU A 37 14.20 8.40 -13.27
C LEU A 37 15.40 8.00 -12.42
N GLU A 38 16.18 8.97 -11.92
CA GLU A 38 17.30 8.71 -11.01
C GLU A 38 16.85 8.03 -9.72
N MET A 39 15.68 8.41 -9.19
CA MET A 39 15.14 7.81 -7.97
C MET A 39 14.70 6.35 -8.17
N ILE A 40 14.11 6.02 -9.33
CA ILE A 40 13.74 4.64 -9.68
C ILE A 40 15.00 3.78 -9.84
N ASP A 41 16.01 4.27 -10.56
CA ASP A 41 17.28 3.56 -10.76
C ASP A 41 18.00 3.34 -9.42
N HIS A 42 18.05 4.36 -8.56
CA HIS A 42 18.65 4.27 -7.23
C HIS A 42 17.92 3.25 -6.33
N ALA A 43 16.59 3.16 -6.39
CA ALA A 43 15.83 2.13 -5.68
C ALA A 43 16.25 0.71 -6.13
N LEU A 44 16.41 0.50 -7.44
CA LEU A 44 16.89 -0.76 -7.99
C LEU A 44 18.32 -1.07 -7.54
N GLU A 45 19.21 -0.08 -7.49
CA GLU A 45 20.59 -0.24 -6.97
C GLU A 45 20.63 -0.64 -5.48
N ARG A 46 19.59 -0.31 -4.70
CA ARG A 46 19.40 -0.76 -3.31
C ARG A 46 18.71 -2.11 -3.18
N GLY A 47 18.43 -2.77 -4.29
CA GLY A 47 17.86 -4.11 -4.34
C GLY A 47 16.35 -4.16 -4.30
N ILE A 48 15.66 -3.01 -4.34
CA ILE A 48 14.20 -2.96 -4.48
C ILE A 48 13.85 -3.43 -5.90
N THR A 49 13.06 -4.50 -6.00
CA THR A 49 12.62 -5.07 -7.27
C THR A 49 11.11 -4.98 -7.46
N TYR A 50 10.34 -4.71 -6.40
CA TYR A 50 8.90 -4.51 -6.47
C TYR A 50 8.53 -3.03 -6.61
N PHE A 51 7.89 -2.66 -7.72
CA PHE A 51 7.45 -1.30 -8.02
C PHE A 51 5.92 -1.26 -8.13
N ASP A 52 5.27 -0.48 -7.26
CA ASP A 52 3.82 -0.32 -7.21
C ASP A 52 3.41 1.04 -7.77
N THR A 53 2.61 1.04 -8.83
CA THR A 53 2.06 2.24 -9.48
C THR A 53 0.55 2.13 -9.62
N GLY A 54 -0.07 3.04 -10.36
CA GLY A 54 -1.48 3.02 -10.73
C GLY A 54 -1.69 3.89 -11.96
N ASP A 55 -2.62 3.50 -12.83
CA ASP A 55 -2.89 4.22 -14.08
C ASP A 55 -3.31 5.68 -13.84
N VAL A 56 -4.06 5.92 -12.77
CA VAL A 56 -4.53 7.25 -12.38
C VAL A 56 -3.40 8.16 -11.87
N TYR A 57 -2.25 7.62 -11.46
CA TYR A 57 -1.14 8.40 -10.89
C TYR A 57 -0.51 9.31 -11.95
N GLY A 58 -0.86 10.60 -11.88
CA GLY A 58 -0.48 11.57 -12.90
C GLY A 58 -1.17 11.30 -14.25
N HIS A 59 -2.33 10.65 -14.25
CA HIS A 59 -3.07 10.24 -15.46
C HIS A 59 -2.20 9.47 -16.46
N GLY A 60 -1.49 8.46 -15.96
CA GLY A 60 -0.61 7.58 -16.74
C GLY A 60 0.87 7.94 -16.67
N ARG A 61 1.22 9.16 -16.23
CA ARG A 61 2.61 9.61 -16.15
C ARG A 61 3.50 8.69 -15.30
N SER A 62 2.98 8.18 -14.18
CA SER A 62 3.73 7.25 -13.32
C SER A 62 4.16 5.98 -14.06
N GLU A 63 3.23 5.38 -14.83
CA GLU A 63 3.50 4.19 -15.63
C GLU A 63 4.49 4.48 -16.76
N GLU A 64 4.36 5.62 -17.45
CA GLU A 64 5.30 6.02 -18.50
C GLU A 64 6.74 6.18 -17.97
N LEU A 65 6.90 6.76 -16.78
CA LEU A 65 8.21 6.95 -16.14
C LEU A 65 8.82 5.62 -15.70
N LEU A 66 8.04 4.75 -15.06
CA LEU A 66 8.51 3.41 -14.67
C LEU A 66 8.88 2.58 -15.88
N GLY A 67 8.03 2.54 -16.91
CA GLY A 67 8.28 1.81 -18.14
C GLY A 67 9.59 2.24 -18.80
N ARG A 68 9.84 3.55 -18.85
CA ARG A 68 11.10 4.10 -19.38
C ARG A 68 12.32 3.78 -18.52
N ALA A 69 12.21 3.95 -17.20
CA ALA A 69 13.33 3.71 -16.28
C ALA A 69 13.75 2.24 -16.25
N LEU A 70 12.78 1.32 -16.33
CA LEU A 70 13.00 -0.11 -16.12
C LEU A 70 13.11 -0.90 -17.43
N ALA A 71 12.96 -0.27 -18.60
CA ALA A 71 12.94 -0.95 -19.90
C ALA A 71 14.15 -1.88 -20.14
N GLU A 72 15.36 -1.44 -19.78
CA GLU A 72 16.59 -2.24 -19.97
C GLU A 72 16.80 -3.31 -18.89
N ARG A 73 15.99 -3.29 -17.82
CA ARG A 73 16.08 -4.19 -16.65
C ARG A 73 14.74 -4.86 -16.32
N ARG A 74 13.82 -4.94 -17.29
CA ARG A 74 12.45 -5.43 -17.08
C ARG A 74 12.38 -6.83 -16.49
N ASP A 75 13.32 -7.70 -16.85
CA ASP A 75 13.39 -9.08 -16.36
C ASP A 75 13.88 -9.19 -14.89
N GLU A 76 14.31 -8.08 -14.28
CA GLU A 76 14.83 -8.03 -12.91
C GLU A 76 13.85 -7.42 -11.91
N VAL A 77 12.67 -6.99 -12.37
CA VAL A 77 11.71 -6.23 -11.58
C VAL A 77 10.30 -6.80 -11.72
N THR A 78 9.53 -6.62 -10.66
CA THR A 78 8.10 -6.91 -10.58
C THR A 78 7.35 -5.59 -10.56
N ILE A 79 6.48 -5.36 -11.55
CA ILE A 79 5.66 -4.16 -11.66
C ILE A 79 4.22 -4.49 -11.32
N ALA A 80 3.72 -3.85 -10.26
CA ALA A 80 2.30 -3.81 -9.95
C ALA A 80 1.68 -2.50 -10.47
N THR A 81 0.52 -2.59 -11.11
CA THR A 81 -0.30 -1.41 -11.41
C THR A 81 -1.74 -1.61 -10.96
N LYS A 82 -2.52 -0.53 -10.97
CA LYS A 82 -3.92 -0.51 -10.58
C LYS A 82 -4.77 0.10 -11.69
N VAL A 83 -5.99 -0.39 -11.81
CA VAL A 83 -7.01 0.11 -12.76
C VAL A 83 -8.37 0.24 -12.05
N GLY A 84 -9.27 1.03 -12.64
CA GLY A 84 -10.66 1.15 -12.19
C GLY A 84 -11.13 2.58 -11.92
N TYR A 85 -10.23 3.58 -11.94
CA TYR A 85 -10.62 4.99 -11.90
C TYR A 85 -10.78 5.57 -13.31
N ASP A 86 -11.93 6.19 -13.60
CA ASP A 86 -12.21 6.79 -14.90
C ASP A 86 -11.66 8.21 -15.08
N PHE A 87 -10.34 8.31 -15.17
CA PHE A 87 -9.66 9.55 -15.57
C PHE A 87 -9.67 9.81 -17.08
N TYR A 88 -10.10 8.84 -17.90
CA TYR A 88 -10.18 9.02 -19.36
C TYR A 88 -11.36 9.91 -19.75
N ASN A 89 -12.48 9.81 -19.04
CA ASN A 89 -13.68 10.60 -19.32
C ASN A 89 -13.96 11.71 -18.29
N ASN A 90 -13.26 11.71 -17.15
CA ASN A 90 -13.50 12.68 -16.08
C ASN A 90 -12.23 13.49 -15.76
N PRO A 91 -12.28 14.83 -15.82
CA PRO A 91 -11.14 15.65 -15.45
C PRO A 91 -10.96 15.65 -13.92
N GLN A 92 -9.70 15.53 -13.47
CA GLN A 92 -9.35 15.68 -12.06
C GLN A 92 -9.76 17.05 -11.51
N ALA A 93 -10.53 17.05 -10.42
CA ALA A 93 -10.97 18.26 -9.74
C ALA A 93 -10.34 18.33 -8.34
N GLY A 94 -9.20 19.02 -8.23
CA GLY A 94 -8.45 19.11 -6.97
C GLY A 94 -7.95 17.74 -6.51
N HIS A 95 -8.01 17.47 -5.20
CA HIS A 95 -7.65 16.17 -4.60
C HIS A 95 -8.86 15.23 -4.42
N GLY A 96 -9.99 15.50 -5.09
CA GLY A 96 -11.17 14.65 -5.01
C GLY A 96 -10.95 13.30 -5.69
N GLU A 97 -11.60 12.27 -5.18
CA GLU A 97 -11.63 10.94 -5.79
C GLU A 97 -12.34 10.99 -7.15
N LEU A 98 -11.77 10.31 -8.16
CA LEU A 98 -12.41 10.17 -9.47
C LEU A 98 -13.50 9.10 -9.43
N PRO A 99 -14.51 9.18 -10.32
CA PRO A 99 -15.46 8.09 -10.46
C PRO A 99 -14.76 6.77 -10.77
N LYS A 100 -15.23 5.69 -10.16
CA LYS A 100 -14.82 4.33 -10.48
C LYS A 100 -15.64 3.78 -11.65
N GLU A 101 -15.02 2.97 -12.48
CA GLU A 101 -15.65 2.19 -13.55
C GLU A 101 -15.04 0.79 -13.56
N MET A 102 -15.86 -0.21 -13.24
CA MET A 102 -15.46 -1.60 -13.08
C MET A 102 -16.08 -2.51 -14.15
N ALA A 103 -16.77 -1.96 -15.15
CA ALA A 103 -17.26 -2.76 -16.27
C ALA A 103 -16.09 -3.50 -16.97
N PRO A 104 -16.24 -4.79 -17.31
CA PRO A 104 -15.17 -5.58 -17.91
C PRO A 104 -14.54 -4.95 -19.17
N GLU A 105 -15.36 -4.34 -20.04
CA GLU A 105 -14.85 -3.68 -21.24
C GLU A 105 -13.95 -2.49 -20.92
N TYR A 106 -14.29 -1.73 -19.88
CA TYR A 106 -13.49 -0.60 -19.43
C TYR A 106 -12.18 -1.08 -18.79
N LEU A 107 -12.25 -2.07 -17.90
CA LEU A 107 -11.07 -2.63 -17.23
C LEU A 107 -10.08 -3.20 -18.25
N ARG A 108 -10.57 -3.92 -19.27
CA ARG A 108 -9.71 -4.44 -20.35
C ARG A 108 -9.04 -3.30 -21.13
N GLU A 109 -9.78 -2.24 -21.48
CA GLU A 109 -9.21 -1.05 -22.14
C GLU A 109 -8.16 -0.35 -21.26
N ALA A 110 -8.42 -0.25 -19.94
CA ALA A 110 -7.48 0.36 -19.00
C ALA A 110 -6.18 -0.47 -18.90
N VAL A 111 -6.29 -1.80 -18.81
CA VAL A 111 -5.15 -2.73 -18.82
C VAL A 111 -4.32 -2.61 -20.10
N GLU A 112 -4.97 -2.59 -21.26
CA GLU A 112 -4.29 -2.43 -22.56
C GLU A 112 -3.49 -1.12 -22.62
N LYS A 113 -4.06 -0.02 -22.11
CA LYS A 113 -3.35 1.26 -22.06
C LYS A 113 -2.21 1.27 -21.02
N SER A 114 -2.37 0.56 -19.91
CA SER A 114 -1.28 0.39 -18.93
C SER A 114 -0.10 -0.38 -19.52
N LEU A 115 -0.35 -1.45 -20.29
CA LEU A 115 0.69 -2.16 -21.03
C LEU A 115 1.43 -1.24 -22.00
N GLU A 116 0.70 -0.39 -22.74
CA GLU A 116 1.29 0.59 -23.67
C GLU A 116 2.19 1.60 -22.94
N ARG A 117 1.72 2.18 -21.84
CA ARG A 117 2.48 3.18 -21.06
C ARG A 117 3.71 2.59 -20.39
N LEU A 118 3.57 1.39 -19.81
CA LEU A 118 4.68 0.66 -19.21
C LEU A 118 5.65 0.11 -20.27
N GLY A 119 5.21 -0.06 -21.52
CA GLY A 119 6.01 -0.66 -22.59
C GLY A 119 6.33 -2.14 -22.33
N VAL A 120 5.38 -2.88 -21.75
CA VAL A 120 5.55 -4.30 -21.38
C VAL A 120 4.49 -5.16 -22.07
N ASP A 121 4.80 -6.44 -22.28
CA ASP A 121 3.86 -7.41 -22.86
C ASP A 121 2.94 -8.04 -21.79
N ALA A 122 3.33 -7.98 -20.51
CA ALA A 122 2.56 -8.48 -19.37
C ALA A 122 2.83 -7.66 -18.10
N ILE A 123 1.79 -7.49 -17.30
CA ILE A 123 1.84 -6.89 -15.95
C ILE A 123 2.09 -8.01 -14.94
N ASP A 124 3.02 -7.82 -14.00
CA ASP A 124 3.29 -8.86 -13.00
C ASP A 124 2.15 -8.94 -11.98
N VAL A 125 1.65 -7.81 -11.48
CA VAL A 125 0.49 -7.77 -10.57
C VAL A 125 -0.52 -6.71 -11.01
N LEU A 126 -1.75 -7.12 -11.32
CA LEU A 126 -2.85 -6.18 -11.59
C LEU A 126 -3.74 -6.06 -10.36
N GLN A 127 -3.92 -4.84 -9.86
CA GLN A 127 -4.81 -4.58 -8.73
C GLN A 127 -6.07 -3.83 -9.17
N LEU A 128 -7.23 -4.22 -8.66
CA LEU A 128 -8.43 -3.37 -8.73
C LEU A 128 -8.27 -2.22 -7.73
N HIS A 129 -8.44 -0.98 -8.19
CA HIS A 129 -8.19 0.20 -7.38
C HIS A 129 -9.45 0.64 -6.63
N ASN A 130 -9.44 0.47 -5.30
CA ASN A 130 -10.49 0.89 -4.39
C ASN A 130 -11.90 0.38 -4.78
N ALA A 131 -11.98 -0.81 -5.40
CA ALA A 131 -13.24 -1.42 -5.81
C ALA A 131 -14.05 -1.84 -4.59
N ASN A 132 -15.35 -1.50 -4.57
CA ASN A 132 -16.26 -2.00 -3.56
C ASN A 132 -16.67 -3.44 -3.90
N VAL A 133 -17.10 -4.22 -2.90
CA VAL A 133 -17.57 -5.61 -3.11
C VAL A 133 -18.63 -5.70 -4.21
N GLU A 134 -19.62 -4.79 -4.25
CA GLU A 134 -20.69 -4.82 -5.25
C GLU A 134 -20.24 -4.49 -6.69
N GLU A 135 -19.09 -3.84 -6.84
CA GLU A 135 -18.52 -3.49 -8.13
C GLU A 135 -17.71 -4.66 -8.72
N ILE A 136 -17.21 -5.58 -7.88
CA ILE A 136 -16.50 -6.80 -8.29
C ILE A 136 -17.51 -7.90 -8.62
N THR A 137 -18.21 -7.72 -9.73
CA THR A 137 -19.21 -8.66 -10.23
C THR A 137 -18.59 -9.97 -10.74
N PRO A 138 -19.38 -11.06 -10.94
CA PRO A 138 -18.86 -12.28 -11.56
C PRO A 138 -18.20 -12.06 -12.92
N ASP A 139 -18.70 -11.12 -13.73
CA ASP A 139 -18.13 -10.80 -15.04
C ASP A 139 -16.75 -10.11 -14.91
N VAL A 140 -16.50 -9.40 -13.80
CA VAL A 140 -15.19 -8.81 -13.48
C VAL A 140 -14.22 -9.90 -13.05
N LEU A 141 -14.66 -10.86 -12.24
CA LEU A 141 -13.83 -12.01 -11.85
C LEU A 141 -13.48 -12.87 -13.08
N GLU A 142 -14.45 -13.12 -13.98
CA GLU A 142 -14.20 -13.84 -15.23
C GLU A 142 -13.19 -13.09 -16.11
N LEU A 143 -13.26 -11.76 -16.20
CA LEU A 143 -12.22 -10.98 -16.90
C LEU A 143 -10.84 -11.16 -16.28
N LEU A 144 -10.71 -11.14 -14.95
CA LEU A 144 -9.41 -11.34 -14.29
C LEU A 144 -8.85 -12.74 -14.62
N ASP A 145 -9.70 -13.77 -14.57
CA ASP A 145 -9.31 -15.14 -14.96
C ASP A 145 -8.86 -15.18 -16.44
N GLU A 146 -9.59 -14.53 -17.36
CA GLU A 146 -9.20 -14.43 -18.77
C GLU A 146 -7.84 -13.75 -18.95
N LEU A 147 -7.58 -12.65 -18.24
CA LEU A 147 -6.31 -11.93 -18.33
C LEU A 147 -5.12 -12.76 -17.81
N GLU A 148 -5.34 -13.56 -16.77
CA GLU A 148 -4.36 -14.54 -16.26
C GLU A 148 -4.12 -15.66 -17.29
N GLU A 149 -5.18 -16.25 -17.84
CA GLU A 149 -5.09 -17.31 -18.86
C GLU A 149 -4.42 -16.84 -20.16
N GLU A 150 -4.65 -15.60 -20.55
CA GLU A 150 -4.01 -14.95 -21.70
C GLU A 150 -2.53 -14.61 -21.44
N GLY A 151 -2.08 -14.65 -20.18
CA GLY A 151 -0.75 -14.25 -19.75
C GLY A 151 -0.52 -12.74 -19.77
N VAL A 152 -1.60 -11.95 -19.79
CA VAL A 152 -1.57 -10.49 -19.74
C VAL A 152 -1.21 -10.01 -18.33
N ILE A 153 -1.67 -10.74 -17.31
CA ILE A 153 -1.31 -10.55 -15.91
C ILE A 153 -0.74 -11.85 -15.33
N ARG A 154 0.11 -11.78 -14.30
CA ARG A 154 0.64 -12.97 -13.61
C ARG A 154 0.03 -13.21 -12.23
N ALA A 155 -0.42 -12.14 -11.59
CA ALA A 155 -1.11 -12.16 -10.31
C ALA A 155 -2.17 -11.06 -10.28
N ARG A 156 -3.21 -11.27 -9.47
CA ARG A 156 -4.28 -10.31 -9.21
C ARG A 156 -4.27 -9.82 -7.77
N GLY A 157 -4.67 -8.58 -7.56
CA GLY A 157 -4.80 -8.02 -6.23
C GLY A 157 -5.95 -7.04 -6.09
N LEU A 158 -6.19 -6.61 -4.86
CA LEU A 158 -7.13 -5.55 -4.53
C LEU A 158 -6.41 -4.48 -3.70
N ALA A 159 -6.44 -3.23 -4.16
CA ALA A 159 -5.89 -2.11 -3.43
C ALA A 159 -7.01 -1.36 -2.72
N LEU A 160 -6.96 -1.30 -1.39
CA LEU A 160 -8.00 -0.70 -0.56
C LEU A 160 -7.79 0.81 -0.42
N GLY A 161 -8.89 1.57 -0.50
CA GLY A 161 -8.89 3.04 -0.52
C GLY A 161 -9.17 3.64 0.84
N PRO A 162 -8.58 4.78 1.25
CA PRO A 162 -8.56 5.23 2.64
C PRO A 162 -9.89 5.79 3.22
N SER A 163 -11.03 5.68 2.53
CA SER A 163 -12.27 6.37 2.92
C SER A 163 -13.55 5.54 2.80
N ILE A 164 -13.50 4.34 2.22
CA ILE A 164 -14.68 3.47 2.02
C ILE A 164 -14.19 2.02 2.08
N GLY A 165 -14.96 1.15 2.76
CA GLY A 165 -14.96 -0.30 2.56
C GLY A 165 -13.58 -0.95 2.69
N TRP A 166 -13.15 -1.18 3.93
CA TRP A 166 -11.86 -1.82 4.17
C TRP A 166 -12.07 -3.30 4.41
N LEU A 167 -12.86 -3.64 5.43
CA LEU A 167 -12.91 -4.99 5.94
C LEU A 167 -13.69 -5.89 4.98
N ALA A 168 -14.82 -5.42 4.46
CA ALA A 168 -15.63 -6.22 3.54
C ALA A 168 -14.90 -6.54 2.23
N GLU A 169 -14.25 -5.54 1.65
CA GLU A 169 -13.48 -5.64 0.40
C GLU A 169 -12.27 -6.54 0.57
N GLY A 170 -11.53 -6.39 1.68
CA GLY A 170 -10.38 -7.24 1.98
C GLY A 170 -10.79 -8.68 2.29
N ASP A 171 -11.83 -8.89 3.09
CA ASP A 171 -12.39 -10.23 3.37
C ASP A 171 -12.84 -10.89 2.07
N PHE A 172 -13.56 -10.15 1.21
CA PHE A 172 -13.95 -10.65 -0.10
C PHE A 172 -12.73 -11.07 -0.94
N ALA A 173 -11.69 -10.26 -1.00
CA ALA A 173 -10.48 -10.60 -1.75
C ALA A 173 -9.78 -11.85 -1.19
N ILE A 174 -9.67 -11.97 0.13
CA ILE A 174 -9.06 -13.12 0.81
C ILE A 174 -9.87 -14.40 0.58
N GLU A 175 -11.20 -14.33 0.73
CA GLU A 175 -12.13 -15.45 0.48
C GLU A 175 -12.17 -15.88 -0.99
N ARG A 176 -11.88 -14.95 -1.90
CA ARG A 176 -11.79 -15.20 -3.35
C ARG A 176 -10.38 -15.53 -3.81
N GLU A 177 -9.45 -15.76 -2.89
CA GLU A 177 -8.08 -16.19 -3.17
C GLU A 177 -7.34 -15.22 -4.12
N PHE A 178 -7.55 -13.91 -3.97
CA PHE A 178 -6.68 -12.93 -4.64
C PHE A 178 -5.24 -13.10 -4.11
N ASP A 179 -4.24 -12.95 -4.98
CA ASP A 179 -2.84 -13.14 -4.58
C ASP A 179 -2.38 -12.07 -3.59
N SER A 180 -2.97 -10.87 -3.65
CA SER A 180 -2.59 -9.77 -2.77
C SER A 180 -3.71 -8.80 -2.41
N VAL A 181 -3.60 -8.23 -1.20
CA VAL A 181 -4.40 -7.10 -0.72
C VAL A 181 -3.46 -5.99 -0.26
N GLN A 182 -3.55 -4.82 -0.90
CA GLN A 182 -2.82 -3.62 -0.49
C GLN A 182 -3.68 -2.76 0.45
N LEU A 183 -3.14 -2.42 1.62
CA LEU A 183 -3.90 -1.83 2.74
C LEU A 183 -3.11 -0.77 3.50
N VAL A 184 -3.81 0.17 4.16
CA VAL A 184 -3.17 1.04 5.16
C VAL A 184 -2.97 0.22 6.42
N TRP A 185 -1.71 0.04 6.81
CA TRP A 185 -1.37 -0.66 8.04
C TRP A 185 -0.01 -0.19 8.54
N ASN A 186 0.03 0.21 9.81
CA ASN A 186 1.25 0.61 10.48
C ASN A 186 1.11 0.43 11.99
N VAL A 187 2.21 0.57 12.73
CA VAL A 187 2.25 0.32 14.18
C VAL A 187 1.27 1.19 14.99
N LEU A 188 0.78 2.32 14.44
CA LEU A 188 -0.20 3.20 15.10
C LEU A 188 -1.65 2.94 14.64
N GLU A 189 -1.84 2.20 13.55
CA GLU A 189 -3.13 1.89 12.91
C GLU A 189 -3.15 0.39 12.58
N GLN A 190 -3.42 -0.46 13.57
CA GLN A 190 -3.24 -1.92 13.46
C GLN A 190 -4.53 -2.67 13.10
N GLU A 191 -5.70 -2.11 13.42
CA GLU A 191 -7.01 -2.79 13.37
C GLU A 191 -7.29 -3.52 12.05
N VAL A 192 -7.07 -2.87 10.91
CA VAL A 192 -7.34 -3.46 9.58
C VAL A 192 -6.40 -4.62 9.29
N GLY A 193 -5.12 -4.45 9.64
CA GLY A 193 -4.13 -5.51 9.45
C GLY A 193 -4.42 -6.71 10.34
N ASP A 194 -4.69 -6.47 11.62
CA ASP A 194 -5.03 -7.51 12.58
C ASP A 194 -6.27 -8.30 12.15
N HIS A 195 -7.31 -7.62 11.68
CA HIS A 195 -8.51 -8.26 11.13
C HIS A 195 -8.15 -9.20 9.97
N PHE A 196 -7.36 -8.76 8.99
CA PHE A 196 -7.01 -9.63 7.86
C PHE A 196 -6.04 -10.76 8.23
N LEU A 197 -5.19 -10.59 9.24
CA LEU A 197 -4.42 -11.70 9.78
C LEU A 197 -5.37 -12.79 10.32
N GLU A 198 -6.40 -12.40 11.06
CA GLU A 198 -7.43 -13.32 11.56
C GLU A 198 -8.24 -13.96 10.41
N THR A 199 -8.64 -13.18 9.39
CA THR A 199 -9.36 -13.72 8.22
C THR A 199 -8.50 -14.71 7.44
N ILE A 200 -7.22 -14.40 7.20
CA ILE A 200 -6.27 -15.30 6.50
C ILE A 200 -6.07 -16.59 7.31
N GLU A 201 -5.84 -16.50 8.62
CA GLU A 201 -5.71 -17.68 9.49
C GLU A 201 -6.99 -18.52 9.49
N GLY A 202 -8.16 -17.88 9.58
CA GLY A 202 -9.46 -18.53 9.66
C GLY A 202 -9.88 -19.22 8.35
N THR A 203 -9.55 -18.64 7.21
CA THR A 203 -9.86 -19.18 5.87
C THR A 203 -8.79 -20.16 5.37
N GLY A 204 -7.55 -20.04 5.86
CA GLY A 204 -6.38 -20.75 5.34
C GLY A 204 -5.93 -20.24 3.97
N SER A 205 -6.32 -19.02 3.60
CA SER A 205 -5.95 -18.37 2.35
C SER A 205 -4.44 -18.10 2.27
N SER A 206 -3.89 -18.10 1.06
CA SER A 206 -2.50 -17.70 0.80
C SER A 206 -2.34 -16.22 0.48
N THR A 207 -3.43 -15.44 0.42
CA THR A 207 -3.40 -14.00 0.09
C THR A 207 -2.32 -13.24 0.88
N SER A 208 -1.43 -12.57 0.16
CA SER A 208 -0.40 -11.72 0.75
C SER A 208 -0.91 -10.32 1.06
N LEU A 209 -0.50 -9.77 2.19
CA LEU A 209 -0.76 -8.38 2.56
C LEU A 209 0.40 -7.48 2.08
N ILE A 210 0.04 -6.31 1.52
CA ILE A 210 1.00 -5.29 1.09
C ILE A 210 0.71 -3.98 1.84
N PRO A 211 1.31 -3.77 3.03
CA PRO A 211 1.13 -2.54 3.79
C PRO A 211 1.67 -1.31 3.06
N ARG A 212 0.86 -0.25 2.99
CA ARG A 212 1.25 1.10 2.61
C ARG A 212 1.09 2.06 3.78
N VAL A 213 1.74 3.22 3.68
CA VAL A 213 1.81 4.23 4.76
C VAL A 213 2.47 3.67 6.05
N PRO A 214 3.58 2.92 5.96
CA PRO A 214 4.21 2.28 7.13
C PRO A 214 4.72 3.29 8.17
N HIS A 215 4.98 4.54 7.74
CA HIS A 215 5.52 5.59 8.62
C HIS A 215 4.46 6.52 9.21
N SER A 216 3.18 6.17 9.14
CA SER A 216 2.05 7.01 9.57
C SER A 216 2.20 8.45 9.04
N SER A 217 2.41 8.57 7.72
CA SER A 217 2.54 9.85 7.00
C SER A 217 3.65 10.80 7.49
N GLY A 218 4.67 10.26 8.16
CA GLY A 218 5.89 10.99 8.50
C GLY A 218 6.18 11.11 10.00
N ILE A 219 5.32 10.55 10.85
CA ILE A 219 5.55 10.53 12.30
C ILE A 219 6.66 9.53 12.63
N LEU A 220 6.53 8.27 12.18
CA LEU A 220 7.43 7.18 12.59
C LEU A 220 8.81 7.24 11.92
N ASN A 221 8.98 8.13 10.92
CA ASN A 221 10.27 8.45 10.32
C ASN A 221 10.74 9.87 10.66
N GLU A 222 10.04 10.57 11.56
CA GLU A 222 10.37 11.89 12.08
C GLU A 222 10.51 13.00 11.03
N GLN A 223 10.03 12.76 9.81
CA GLN A 223 10.03 13.77 8.76
C GLN A 223 8.93 14.82 8.96
N VAL A 224 7.97 14.57 9.86
CA VAL A 224 7.00 15.56 10.33
C VAL A 224 7.05 15.64 11.84
N THR A 225 7.51 16.78 12.35
CA THR A 225 7.65 17.13 13.77
C THR A 225 6.59 18.14 14.20
N PRO A 226 6.33 18.33 15.51
CA PRO A 226 5.44 19.40 15.98
C PRO A 226 5.89 20.80 15.53
N GLU A 227 7.17 20.98 15.21
CA GLU A 227 7.73 22.22 14.69
C GLU A 227 7.73 22.33 13.14
N THR A 228 7.26 21.31 12.42
CA THR A 228 7.28 21.30 10.95
C THR A 228 6.20 22.22 10.38
N GLU A 229 6.62 23.26 9.66
CA GLU A 229 5.72 24.02 8.78
C GLU A 229 5.54 23.24 7.47
N LEU A 230 4.31 22.79 7.17
CA LEU A 230 3.98 22.10 5.93
C LEU A 230 3.77 23.09 4.77
N ASP A 231 4.26 22.75 3.58
CA ASP A 231 4.12 23.57 2.38
C ASP A 231 2.66 23.70 1.93
N ALA A 232 2.34 24.80 1.23
CA ALA A 232 1.01 25.03 0.67
C ALA A 232 0.69 24.00 -0.43
N GLY A 233 -0.13 22.99 -0.09
CA GLY A 233 -0.53 21.91 -0.99
C GLY A 233 -0.27 20.51 -0.43
N ASP A 234 0.51 20.38 0.64
CA ASP A 234 0.74 19.12 1.32
C ASP A 234 -0.55 18.59 1.95
N HIS A 235 -1.00 17.41 1.51
CA HIS A 235 -2.24 16.80 1.98
C HIS A 235 -2.24 16.52 3.50
N ARG A 236 -1.06 16.41 4.12
CA ARG A 236 -0.93 16.24 5.56
C ARG A 236 -1.41 17.48 6.32
N GLY A 237 -1.39 18.65 5.70
CA GLY A 237 -1.97 19.89 6.24
C GLY A 237 -3.49 19.85 6.43
N PHE A 238 -4.17 18.79 5.96
CA PHE A 238 -5.59 18.56 6.23
C PHE A 238 -5.87 17.73 7.51
N ARG A 239 -4.83 17.21 8.18
CA ARG A 239 -4.99 16.47 9.45
C ARG A 239 -5.11 17.42 10.65
N PRO A 240 -5.88 17.08 11.69
CA PRO A 240 -5.96 17.87 12.92
C PRO A 240 -4.60 18.03 13.59
N ASP A 241 -4.35 19.17 14.26
CA ASP A 241 -3.12 19.38 15.04
C ASP A 241 -2.99 18.34 16.16
N GLU A 242 -4.13 17.92 16.73
CA GLU A 242 -4.21 16.88 17.76
C GLU A 242 -3.69 15.53 17.28
N TRP A 243 -3.85 15.19 15.99
CA TRP A 243 -3.32 13.96 15.42
C TRP A 243 -1.79 13.96 15.45
N TYR A 244 -1.16 15.09 15.13
CA TYR A 244 0.30 15.23 15.19
C TYR A 244 0.81 15.13 16.63
N GLU A 245 0.19 15.86 17.55
CA GLU A 245 0.62 15.88 18.96
C GLU A 245 0.52 14.48 19.60
N THR A 246 -0.64 13.83 19.47
CA THR A 246 -0.87 12.48 19.99
C THR A 246 0.03 11.46 19.30
N GLY A 247 0.22 11.58 17.98
CA GLY A 247 1.10 10.69 17.24
C GLY A 247 2.58 10.75 17.67
N TRP A 248 3.08 11.94 18.00
CA TRP A 248 4.42 12.10 18.57
C TRP A 248 4.54 11.56 19.99
N GLU A 249 3.52 11.72 20.82
CA GLU A 249 3.49 11.09 22.14
C GLU A 249 3.52 9.56 22.02
N LYS A 250 2.75 8.98 21.08
CA LYS A 250 2.77 7.54 20.77
C LYS A 250 4.15 7.07 20.32
N LEU A 251 4.81 7.82 19.42
CA LEU A 251 6.16 7.56 18.97
C LEU A 251 7.16 7.45 20.13
N GLU A 252 7.08 8.35 21.11
CA GLU A 252 7.98 8.33 22.27
C GLU A 252 7.84 7.05 23.11
N THR A 253 6.65 6.45 23.17
CA THR A 253 6.45 5.16 23.85
C THR A 253 7.08 3.97 23.11
N LEU A 254 7.32 4.13 21.80
CA LEU A 254 7.84 3.10 20.89
C LEU A 254 9.37 3.13 20.72
N ARG A 255 10.08 4.09 21.33
CA ARG A 255 11.54 4.25 21.24
C ARG A 255 12.35 3.02 21.61
N PHE A 256 11.77 2.08 22.35
CA PHE A 256 12.42 0.79 22.64
C PHE A 256 12.63 -0.10 21.40
N LEU A 257 11.95 0.20 20.29
CA LEU A 257 12.15 -0.47 19.01
C LEU A 257 13.43 -0.02 18.30
N GLU A 258 14.00 1.12 18.68
CA GLU A 258 15.28 1.57 18.14
C GLU A 258 16.44 0.78 18.75
N ARG A 259 17.47 0.53 17.93
CA ARG A 259 18.72 -0.08 18.38
C ARG A 259 19.90 0.76 17.90
N ASP A 260 20.65 1.28 18.86
CA ASP A 260 21.80 2.17 18.62
C ASP A 260 22.72 1.63 17.52
N GLY A 261 22.72 2.30 16.36
CA GLY A 261 23.57 1.96 15.22
C GLY A 261 23.18 0.70 14.44
N GLU A 262 22.02 0.09 14.74
CA GLU A 262 21.55 -1.13 14.06
C GLU A 262 20.16 -0.99 13.43
N ARG A 263 19.22 -0.27 14.06
CA ARG A 263 17.84 -0.12 13.59
C ARG A 263 17.25 1.23 14.01
N THR A 264 16.90 2.07 13.06
CA THR A 264 16.19 3.34 13.30
C THR A 264 14.69 3.09 13.53
N MET A 265 13.96 4.09 14.02
CA MET A 265 12.50 3.99 14.15
C MET A 265 11.81 3.81 12.78
N ALA A 266 12.29 4.48 11.73
CA ALA A 266 11.76 4.31 10.38
C ALA A 266 11.92 2.87 9.87
N GLN A 267 13.06 2.24 10.15
CA GLN A 267 13.32 0.84 9.81
C GLN A 267 12.52 -0.11 10.71
N ALA A 268 12.40 0.17 12.01
CA ALA A 268 11.61 -0.64 12.92
C ALA A 268 10.12 -0.65 12.59
N ALA A 269 9.54 0.46 12.11
CA ALA A 269 8.16 0.51 11.66
C ALA A 269 7.90 -0.44 10.47
N ILE A 270 8.84 -0.51 9.52
CA ILE A 270 8.77 -1.45 8.39
C ILE A 270 9.04 -2.89 8.86
N ALA A 271 10.05 -3.10 9.70
CA ALA A 271 10.40 -4.42 10.21
C ALA A 271 9.30 -5.03 11.08
N TRP A 272 8.49 -4.21 11.76
CA TRP A 272 7.29 -4.66 12.48
C TRP A 272 6.28 -5.29 11.52
N LEU A 273 5.95 -4.59 10.42
CA LEU A 273 5.07 -5.12 9.38
C LEU A 273 5.62 -6.42 8.77
N LEU A 274 6.93 -6.45 8.44
CA LEU A 274 7.61 -7.64 7.91
C LEU A 274 7.74 -8.80 8.91
N SER A 275 7.35 -8.60 10.18
CA SER A 275 7.34 -9.66 11.18
C SER A 275 6.05 -10.50 11.13
N HIS A 276 5.04 -10.07 10.37
CA HIS A 276 3.81 -10.82 10.14
C HIS A 276 3.95 -11.69 8.89
N GLU A 277 3.70 -13.01 9.01
CA GLU A 277 3.93 -13.98 7.92
C GLU A 277 3.21 -13.61 6.61
N PRO A 278 1.93 -13.18 6.60
CA PRO A 278 1.25 -12.84 5.35
C PRO A 278 1.79 -11.58 4.65
N VAL A 279 2.68 -10.79 5.28
CA VAL A 279 3.21 -9.57 4.66
C VAL A 279 4.35 -9.92 3.71
N ALA A 280 4.07 -9.84 2.40
CA ALA A 280 5.07 -10.11 1.37
C ALA A 280 5.97 -8.90 1.06
N SER A 281 5.41 -7.69 1.12
CA SER A 281 6.14 -6.45 0.84
C SER A 281 5.50 -5.26 1.55
N VAL A 282 6.31 -4.30 1.98
CA VAL A 282 5.87 -2.99 2.50
C VAL A 282 6.21 -1.90 1.48
N THR A 283 5.27 -1.01 1.16
CA THR A 283 5.45 0.07 0.17
C THR A 283 5.49 1.45 0.85
N PRO A 284 6.67 1.89 1.36
CA PRO A 284 6.83 3.24 1.88
C PRO A 284 6.78 4.30 0.77
N THR A 285 6.51 5.54 1.18
CA THR A 285 6.52 6.72 0.31
C THR A 285 7.87 7.41 0.40
N PHE A 286 8.80 7.03 -0.46
CA PHE A 286 10.11 7.67 -0.55
C PHE A 286 9.98 9.10 -1.10
N ARG A 287 10.68 10.06 -0.50
CA ARG A 287 10.80 11.44 -1.02
C ARG A 287 12.20 11.77 -1.50
N THR A 288 13.21 11.09 -0.98
CA THR A 288 14.62 11.35 -1.28
C THR A 288 15.39 10.04 -1.51
N ALA A 289 16.61 10.15 -2.08
CA ALA A 289 17.53 9.02 -2.17
C ALA A 289 18.01 8.54 -0.77
N GLU A 290 18.07 9.43 0.21
CA GLU A 290 18.41 9.07 1.60
C GLU A 290 17.31 8.21 2.23
N ASP A 291 16.03 8.49 1.94
CA ASP A 291 14.92 7.64 2.38
C ASP A 291 15.07 6.22 1.82
N ILE A 292 15.44 6.11 0.54
CA ILE A 292 15.67 4.82 -0.14
C ILE A 292 16.85 4.09 0.53
N ASP A 293 17.98 4.78 0.73
CA ASP A 293 19.17 4.21 1.37
C ASP A 293 18.86 3.65 2.76
N GLU A 294 18.11 4.41 3.56
CA GLU A 294 17.79 4.02 4.93
C GLU A 294 16.74 2.92 4.97
N TRP A 295 15.59 3.09 4.30
CA TRP A 295 14.43 2.24 4.53
C TRP A 295 14.48 0.95 3.71
N ALA A 296 15.18 0.90 2.57
CA ALA A 296 15.43 -0.36 1.86
C ALA A 296 16.23 -1.34 2.74
N ALA A 297 17.09 -0.84 3.62
CA ALA A 297 17.85 -1.66 4.56
C ALA A 297 16.98 -2.26 5.68
N ALA A 298 15.72 -1.84 5.84
CA ALA A 298 14.81 -2.40 6.85
C ALA A 298 14.56 -3.90 6.69
N SER A 299 14.74 -4.46 5.48
CA SER A 299 14.69 -5.91 5.26
C SER A 299 15.88 -6.66 5.88
N ASP A 300 17.01 -5.98 6.12
CA ASP A 300 18.25 -6.59 6.63
C ASP A 300 18.57 -6.22 8.09
N VAL A 301 17.83 -5.29 8.70
CA VAL A 301 18.00 -4.97 10.14
C VAL A 301 17.54 -6.14 11.01
N PRO A 302 17.96 -6.20 12.29
CA PRO A 302 17.43 -7.21 13.19
C PRO A 302 15.89 -7.19 13.24
N LYS A 303 15.26 -8.34 12.98
CA LYS A 303 13.82 -8.54 13.18
C LYS A 303 13.42 -8.16 14.60
N LEU A 304 12.16 -7.76 14.78
CA LEU A 304 11.63 -7.52 16.11
C LEU A 304 11.64 -8.83 16.92
N THR A 305 11.99 -8.74 18.20
CA THR A 305 11.90 -9.90 19.09
C THR A 305 10.45 -10.14 19.50
N ASP A 306 10.12 -11.36 19.92
CA ASP A 306 8.79 -11.67 20.48
C ASP A 306 8.41 -10.70 21.62
N GLU A 307 9.38 -10.32 22.47
CA GLU A 307 9.19 -9.32 23.54
C GLU A 307 8.91 -7.90 23.00
N GLU A 308 9.55 -7.51 21.89
CA GLU A 308 9.27 -6.23 21.24
C GLU A 308 7.86 -6.23 20.61
N MET A 309 7.48 -7.32 19.94
CA MET A 309 6.14 -7.50 19.34
C MET A 309 5.04 -7.51 20.41
N GLU A 310 5.20 -8.28 21.49
CA GLU A 310 4.25 -8.34 22.62
C GLU A 310 4.07 -6.97 23.27
N ARG A 311 5.17 -6.23 23.47
CA ARG A 311 5.11 -4.88 24.05
C ARG A 311 4.40 -3.87 23.14
N VAL A 312 4.53 -3.99 21.82
CA VAL A 312 3.79 -3.16 20.86
C VAL A 312 2.29 -3.46 20.96
N ALA A 313 1.90 -4.73 20.99
CA ALA A 313 0.50 -5.14 21.14
C ALA A 313 -0.10 -4.61 22.46
N ASP A 314 0.60 -4.80 23.59
CA ASP A 314 0.20 -4.30 24.90
C ASP A 314 0.05 -2.77 24.94
N LEU A 315 0.87 -2.03 24.18
CA LEU A 315 0.75 -0.58 24.06
C LEU A 315 -0.49 -0.23 23.24
N TYR A 316 -0.68 -0.86 22.09
CA TYR A 316 -1.81 -0.59 21.21
C TYR A 316 -3.16 -0.84 21.91
N GLU A 317 -3.30 -1.95 22.64
CA GLU A 317 -4.52 -2.25 23.42
C GLU A 317 -4.86 -1.19 24.49
N ARG A 318 -3.85 -0.47 24.98
CA ARG A 318 -4.00 0.58 26.01
C ARG A 318 -3.96 1.98 25.42
N ASP A 319 -4.11 2.10 24.09
CA ASP A 319 -3.97 3.34 23.33
C ASP A 319 -2.66 4.10 23.68
N PHE A 320 -1.58 3.34 23.81
CA PHE A 320 -0.23 3.79 24.17
C PHE A 320 -0.17 4.56 25.51
N ASP A 321 -1.14 4.32 26.40
CA ASP A 321 -1.33 5.07 27.66
C ASP A 321 -1.60 6.57 27.46
N ILE A 322 -2.20 6.95 26.32
CA ILE A 322 -2.51 8.35 25.97
C ILE A 322 -4.03 8.53 25.92
N ASP A 323 -4.57 9.30 26.88
CA ASP A 323 -6.02 9.54 27.01
C ASP A 323 -6.56 10.66 26.09
N ARG A 324 -5.73 11.21 25.20
CA ARG A 324 -6.06 12.39 24.40
C ARG A 324 -6.66 12.01 23.06
N ASP A 325 -7.81 12.59 22.74
CA ASP A 325 -8.46 12.48 21.42
C ASP A 325 -7.51 12.98 20.32
N ASP A 326 -7.29 12.16 19.30
CA ASP A 326 -6.46 12.47 18.13
C ASP A 326 -7.25 13.17 17.02
N GLY A 327 -8.56 13.36 17.20
CA GLY A 327 -9.44 14.06 16.26
C GLY A 327 -9.71 13.28 14.97
N MET A 328 -9.28 12.01 14.89
CA MET A 328 -9.41 11.18 13.69
C MET A 328 -10.74 10.43 13.61
N ASP A 329 -11.59 10.47 14.63
CA ASP A 329 -12.87 9.76 14.68
C ASP A 329 -13.79 10.04 13.47
N ALA A 330 -13.76 11.26 12.93
CA ALA A 330 -14.54 11.62 11.74
C ALA A 330 -13.93 11.11 10.42
N LEU A 331 -12.68 10.65 10.43
CA LEU A 331 -11.92 10.15 9.30
C LEU A 331 -11.75 8.62 9.34
N ARG A 332 -11.97 7.98 10.51
CA ARG A 332 -12.05 6.53 10.70
C ARG A 332 -13.44 6.04 10.27
N SER A 333 -13.69 5.94 8.97
CA SER A 333 -15.03 5.66 8.43
C SER A 333 -15.47 4.18 8.48
N SER A 334 -14.63 3.24 8.91
CA SER A 334 -14.97 1.80 8.95
C SER A 334 -14.40 1.02 10.15
N VAL A 335 -14.27 1.67 11.30
CA VAL A 335 -13.85 1.01 12.55
C VAL A 335 -15.09 0.36 13.19
N GLY A 336 -15.13 -0.97 13.28
CA GLY A 336 -16.21 -1.73 13.94
C GLY A 336 -17.15 -2.58 13.07
N GLY A 337 -16.83 -2.83 11.80
CA GLY A 337 -17.53 -3.85 10.98
C GLY A 337 -18.88 -3.44 10.37
N GLU A 338 -19.27 -2.17 10.45
CA GLU A 338 -20.51 -1.66 9.84
C GLU A 338 -20.52 -1.84 8.30
N ASP A 339 -19.35 -1.84 7.67
CA ASP A 339 -19.17 -2.11 6.24
C ASP A 339 -19.38 -3.60 5.89
N ILE A 340 -18.89 -4.52 6.72
CA ILE A 340 -19.15 -5.97 6.59
C ILE A 340 -20.64 -6.27 6.64
N GLU A 341 -21.35 -5.70 7.63
CA GLU A 341 -22.80 -5.86 7.78
C GLU A 341 -23.56 -5.28 6.57
N ALA A 342 -23.12 -4.13 6.05
CA ALA A 342 -23.71 -3.47 4.90
C ALA A 342 -23.48 -4.24 3.57
N ALA A 343 -22.31 -4.85 3.40
CA ALA A 343 -21.97 -5.69 2.25
C ALA A 343 -22.70 -7.05 2.28
N GLY A 344 -23.20 -7.48 3.45
CA GLY A 344 -23.98 -8.70 3.60
C GLY A 344 -23.15 -9.99 3.53
N LEU A 345 -21.84 -9.90 3.77
CA LEU A 345 -20.90 -11.03 3.74
C LEU A 345 -21.20 -12.10 4.81
N ASP A 346 -21.87 -11.72 5.90
CA ASP A 346 -22.38 -12.61 6.96
C ASP A 346 -23.35 -13.71 6.44
N LYS A 347 -23.78 -13.64 5.18
CA LYS A 347 -24.65 -14.63 4.53
C LYS A 347 -23.94 -15.58 3.55
N LEU A 348 -22.69 -15.33 3.17
CA LEU A 348 -21.99 -16.16 2.17
C LEU A 348 -21.14 -17.27 2.81
N ALA A 349 -20.80 -17.16 4.10
CA ALA A 349 -20.09 -18.19 4.86
C ALA A 349 -20.97 -19.39 5.31
N ALA A 350 -22.23 -19.48 4.86
CA ALA A 350 -23.20 -20.45 5.40
C ALA A 350 -24.05 -21.25 4.39
N ASP A 351 -23.73 -21.26 3.08
CA ASP A 351 -24.44 -22.10 2.09
C ASP A 351 -23.54 -23.11 1.35
#